data_AF-A0AAW4UWT1-F1
#
_entry.id   AF-A0AAW4UWT1-F1
#
_cell.length_a   1.000
_cell.length_b   1.000
_cell.length_c   1.000
_cell.angle_alpha   90.00
_cell.angle_beta   90.00
_cell.angle_gamma   90.00
#
_symmetry.space_group_name_H-M   'P 1'
#
loop_
_entity.id
_entity.type
_entity.pdbx_description
1 polymer ?
#
loop_
_entity_poly.entity_id
_entity_poly.type
_entity_poly.pdbx_seq_one_letter_code
_entity_poly.pdbx_strand_id
1 'polypeptide(L)'
;ENIVGIGEDMKKGEVLVPKGTLVNPGVMAALATFGYTEVPVTKKPKAAVIATGTELLEAGEPLEKGKIRNSNAYMLWGQIIRAGGE
;
A
#
# COMPACT_ATOMS: atom_id res chain seq x y z
N GLU A 1 -21.58 -11.04 39.03
CA GLU A 1 -20.81 -9.82 38.68
C GLU A 1 -20.24 -9.88 37.26
N ASN A 2 -21.00 -10.33 36.26
CA ASN A 2 -20.51 -10.44 34.87
C ASN A 2 -21.48 -9.72 33.92
N ILE A 3 -21.53 -8.40 34.01
CA ILE A 3 -22.35 -7.56 33.12
C ILE A 3 -21.38 -6.64 32.37
N VAL A 4 -21.46 -6.67 31.04
CA VAL A 4 -20.73 -5.74 30.18
C VAL A 4 -21.60 -4.51 29.99
N GLY A 5 -21.05 -3.34 30.30
CA GLY A 5 -21.75 -2.06 30.21
C GLY A 5 -21.91 -1.59 28.76
N ILE A 6 -22.92 -0.76 28.51
CA ILE A 6 -23.06 -0.09 27.21
C ILE A 6 -21.86 0.85 27.01
N GLY A 7 -21.14 0.65 25.90
CA GLY A 7 -19.99 1.47 25.54
C GLY A 7 -18.71 1.15 26.32
N GLU A 8 -18.60 -0.06 26.88
CA GLU A 8 -17.40 -0.53 27.58
C GLU A 8 -16.19 -0.67 26.64
N ASP A 9 -16.40 -1.15 25.40
CA ASP A 9 -15.35 -1.21 24.39
C ASP A 9 -15.02 0.18 23.82
N MET A 10 -16.05 0.93 23.42
CA MET A 10 -15.93 2.28 22.88
C MET A 10 -17.18 3.10 23.12
N LYS A 11 -16.99 4.41 23.37
CA LYS A 11 -18.11 5.34 23.53
C LYS A 11 -18.46 6.02 22.21
N LYS A 12 -19.73 6.41 22.10
CA LYS A 12 -20.20 7.18 20.94
C LYS A 12 -19.40 8.50 20.84
N GLY A 13 -18.88 8.76 19.64
CA GLY A 13 -18.09 9.96 19.33
C GLY A 13 -16.58 9.79 19.52
N GLU A 14 -16.12 8.67 20.07
CA GLU A 14 -14.69 8.34 20.08
C GLU A 14 -14.20 7.94 18.69
N VAL A 15 -12.92 8.23 18.43
CA VAL A 15 -12.28 7.91 17.16
C VAL A 15 -11.89 6.44 17.15
N LEU A 16 -12.60 5.63 16.35
CA LEU A 16 -12.31 4.20 16.18
C LEU A 16 -10.94 3.96 15.52
N VAL A 17 -10.65 4.71 14.44
CA VAL A 17 -9.38 4.63 13.72
C VAL A 17 -8.89 6.05 13.39
N PRO A 18 -7.70 6.47 13.87
CA PRO A 18 -7.13 7.76 13.50
C PRO A 18 -6.86 7.87 12.00
N LYS A 19 -6.99 9.08 11.44
CA LYS A 19 -6.64 9.36 10.04
C LYS A 19 -5.16 9.03 9.79
N GLY A 20 -4.88 8.37 8.66
CA GLY A 20 -3.51 7.99 8.27
C GLY A 20 -3.07 6.62 8.80
N THR A 21 -3.91 5.96 9.59
CA THR A 21 -3.69 4.56 9.99
C THR A 21 -3.74 3.66 8.77
N LEU A 22 -2.72 2.80 8.61
CA LEU A 22 -2.73 1.74 7.62
C LEU A 22 -3.84 0.74 7.95
N VAL A 23 -4.72 0.45 6.98
CA VAL A 23 -5.76 -0.57 7.11
C VAL A 23 -5.10 -1.96 7.06
N ASN A 24 -4.67 -2.43 8.23
CA ASN A 24 -4.14 -3.77 8.44
C ASN A 24 -5.26 -4.73 8.90
N PRO A 25 -5.01 -6.04 9.06
CA PRO A 25 -6.05 -6.99 9.46
C PRO A 25 -6.76 -6.65 10.78
N GLY A 26 -6.06 -6.06 11.75
CA GLY A 26 -6.67 -5.64 13.01
C GLY A 26 -7.61 -4.45 12.85
N VAL A 27 -7.23 -3.47 12.05
CA VAL A 27 -8.10 -2.34 11.68
C VAL A 27 -9.32 -2.82 10.92
N MET A 28 -9.16 -3.79 10.01
CA MET A 28 -10.30 -4.39 9.30
C MET A 28 -11.28 -5.07 10.26
N ALA A 29 -10.78 -5.84 11.23
CA ALA A 29 -11.61 -6.48 12.25
C ALA A 29 -12.37 -5.45 13.09
N ALA A 30 -11.68 -4.40 13.56
CA ALA A 30 -12.31 -3.33 14.32
C ALA A 30 -13.41 -2.62 13.51
N LEU A 31 -13.13 -2.24 12.26
CA LEU A 31 -14.13 -1.64 11.37
C LEU A 31 -15.35 -2.54 11.17
N ALA A 32 -15.13 -3.84 10.95
CA ALA A 32 -16.20 -4.83 10.78
C ALA A 32 -17.04 -5.01 12.05
N THR A 33 -16.41 -5.06 13.24
CA THR A 33 -17.11 -5.15 14.54
C THR A 33 -18.12 -4.01 14.73
N PHE A 34 -17.79 -2.80 14.26
CA PHE A 34 -18.68 -1.64 14.33
C PHE A 34 -19.54 -1.43 13.07
N GLY A 35 -19.56 -2.40 12.14
CA GLY A 35 -20.43 -2.38 10.96
C GLY A 35 -19.97 -1.53 9.78
N TYR A 36 -18.71 -1.09 9.77
CA TYR A 36 -18.14 -0.31 8.66
C TYR A 36 -17.61 -1.24 7.56
N THR A 37 -18.37 -1.37 6.46
CA THR A 37 -18.01 -2.22 5.30
C THR A 37 -17.21 -1.47 4.24
N GLU A 38 -17.31 -0.14 4.21
CA GLU A 38 -16.57 0.75 3.32
C GLU A 38 -16.04 1.94 4.12
N VAL A 39 -14.81 2.36 3.84
CA VAL A 39 -14.18 3.49 4.51
C VAL A 39 -13.44 4.38 3.52
N PRO A 40 -13.43 5.71 3.74
CA PRO A 40 -12.63 6.61 2.92
C PRO A 40 -11.14 6.37 3.17
N VAL A 41 -10.37 6.24 2.09
CA VAL A 41 -8.91 6.09 2.12
C VAL A 41 -8.25 7.11 1.20
N THR A 42 -6.94 7.34 1.39
CA THR A 42 -6.15 8.11 0.44
C THR A 42 -5.94 7.32 -0.85
N LYS A 43 -5.87 8.02 -1.98
CA LYS A 43 -5.47 7.39 -3.26
C LYS A 43 -4.01 6.93 -3.18
N LYS A 44 -3.69 5.87 -3.94
CA LYS A 44 -2.30 5.46 -4.13
C LYS A 44 -1.50 6.58 -4.80
N PRO A 45 -0.27 6.88 -4.33
CA PRO A 45 0.63 7.78 -5.04
C PRO A 45 0.93 7.22 -6.43
N LYS A 46 0.94 8.10 -7.44
CA LYS A 46 1.27 7.75 -8.83
C LYS A 46 2.71 8.12 -9.14
N ALA A 47 3.49 7.17 -9.67
CA ALA A 47 4.88 7.37 -10.02
C ALA A 47 5.21 6.75 -11.40
N ALA A 48 6.05 7.44 -12.17
CA ALA A 48 6.61 6.92 -13.41
C ALA A 48 8.08 6.58 -13.21
N VAL A 49 8.52 5.45 -13.77
CA VAL A 49 9.93 5.03 -13.77
C VAL A 49 10.43 5.09 -15.20
N ILE A 50 11.45 5.91 -15.43
CA ILE A 50 12.09 6.07 -16.74
C ILE A 50 13.56 5.73 -16.56
N ALA A 51 14.04 4.74 -17.30
CA ALA A 51 15.46 4.45 -17.40
C ALA A 51 16.00 5.02 -18.71
N THR A 52 17.15 5.68 -18.62
CA THR A 52 17.81 6.31 -19.76
C THR A 52 19.25 5.84 -19.82
N GLY A 53 19.71 5.50 -21.01
CA GLY A 53 21.08 5.08 -21.25
C GLY A 53 21.16 4.40 -22.61
N THR A 54 22.08 4.83 -23.46
CA THR A 54 22.27 4.23 -24.79
C THR A 54 22.75 2.79 -24.69
N GLU A 55 23.29 2.40 -23.55
CA GLU A 55 23.75 1.05 -23.19
C GLU A 55 22.62 0.12 -22.75
N LEU A 56 21.42 0.64 -22.49
CA LEU A 56 20.32 -0.14 -21.92
C LEU A 56 19.57 -0.96 -22.98
N LEU A 57 19.23 -2.17 -22.58
CA LEU A 57 18.29 -3.09 -23.25
C LEU A 57 17.11 -3.38 -22.32
N GLU A 58 15.95 -3.65 -22.90
CA GLU A 58 14.82 -4.22 -22.18
C GLU A 58 15.14 -5.63 -21.68
N ALA A 59 14.48 -6.04 -20.58
CA ALA A 59 14.83 -7.29 -19.89
C ALA A 59 14.70 -8.53 -20.79
N GLY A 60 13.75 -8.53 -21.73
CA GLY A 60 13.50 -9.62 -22.67
C GLY A 60 14.37 -9.60 -23.94
N GLU A 61 15.14 -8.54 -24.17
CA GLU A 61 15.93 -8.42 -25.39
C GLU A 61 17.17 -9.34 -25.37
N PRO A 62 17.62 -9.80 -26.56
CA PRO A 62 18.91 -10.48 -26.70
C PRO A 62 20.05 -9.60 -26.22
N LEU A 63 21.09 -10.20 -25.63
CA LEU A 63 22.27 -9.45 -25.22
C LEU A 63 23.09 -9.01 -26.44
N GLU A 64 23.49 -7.75 -26.45
CA GLU A 64 24.38 -7.16 -27.44
C GLU A 64 25.71 -6.75 -26.81
N LYS A 65 26.77 -6.71 -27.61
CA LYS A 65 28.11 -6.35 -27.14
C LYS A 65 28.11 -4.91 -26.60
N GLY A 66 28.53 -4.75 -25.34
CA GLY A 66 28.61 -3.45 -24.66
C GLY A 66 27.27 -2.90 -24.18
N LYS A 67 26.18 -3.67 -24.28
CA LYS A 67 24.87 -3.34 -23.73
C LYS A 67 24.58 -4.11 -22.45
N ILE A 68 23.72 -3.57 -21.59
CA ILE A 68 23.28 -4.17 -20.33
C ILE A 68 21.75 -4.10 -20.21
N ARG A 69 21.15 -5.02 -19.46
CA ARG A 69 19.69 -5.01 -19.23
C ARG A 69 19.30 -3.97 -18.18
N ASN A 70 18.17 -3.31 -18.42
CA ASN A 70 17.56 -2.37 -17.50
C ASN A 70 16.97 -3.10 -16.27
N SER A 71 17.79 -3.39 -15.26
CA SER A 71 17.34 -4.00 -14.00
C SER A 71 16.75 -2.99 -13.01
N ASN A 72 17.26 -1.76 -13.03
CA ASN A 72 16.89 -0.73 -12.06
C ASN A 72 15.44 -0.29 -12.21
N ALA A 73 14.92 -0.17 -13.44
CA ALA A 73 13.52 0.20 -13.62
C ALA A 73 12.57 -0.81 -12.97
N TYR A 74 12.84 -2.11 -13.15
CA TYR A 74 12.04 -3.19 -12.56
C TYR A 74 12.16 -3.22 -11.03
N MET A 75 13.38 -3.01 -10.50
CA MET A 75 13.59 -2.91 -9.06
C MET A 75 12.79 -1.73 -8.47
N LEU A 76 12.90 -0.53 -9.06
CA LEU A 76 12.21 0.66 -8.57
C LEU A 76 10.69 0.51 -8.65
N TRP A 77 10.19 -0.06 -9.75
CA TRP A 77 8.77 -0.38 -9.90
C TRP A 77 8.27 -1.32 -8.81
N GLY A 78 9.03 -2.39 -8.51
CA GLY A 78 8.73 -3.29 -7.41
C GLY A 78 8.70 -2.60 -6.05
N GLN A 79 9.59 -1.63 -5.81
CA GLN A 79 9.60 -0.84 -4.57
C GLN A 79 8.38 0.10 -4.47
N ILE A 80 7.96 0.72 -5.58
CA ILE A 80 6.75 1.57 -5.62
C ILE A 80 5.53 0.75 -5.21
N ILE A 81 5.35 -0.44 -5.81
CA ILE A 81 4.24 -1.34 -5.47
C ILE A 81 4.32 -1.76 -4.00
N ARG A 82 5.51 -2.14 -3.52
CA ARG A 82 5.73 -2.55 -2.12
C ARG A 82 5.38 -1.43 -1.13
N ALA A 83 5.61 -0.17 -1.51
CA ALA A 83 5.25 0.99 -0.70
C ALA A 83 3.76 1.37 -0.81
N GLY A 84 2.97 0.68 -1.63
CA GLY A 84 1.54 0.94 -1.83
C GLY A 84 1.22 1.97 -2.91
N GLY A 85 2.20 2.34 -3.73
CA GLY A 85 2.01 3.19 -4.92
C GLY A 85 1.56 2.41 -6.15
N GLU A 86 1.38 3.16 -7.24
CA GLU A 86 1.13 2.69 -8.60
C GLU A 86 1.79 3.60 -9.64
#